data_AF-A0A8S0TE71-F1
#
_entry.id   AF-A0A8S0TE71-F1
#
_cell.length_a   1.000
_cell.length_b   1.000
_cell.length_c   1.000
_cell.angle_alpha   90.00
_cell.angle_beta   90.00
_cell.angle_gamma   90.00
#
_symmetry.space_group_name_H-M   'P 1'
#
loop_
_entity.id
_entity.type
_entity.pdbx_description
1 polymer ?
#
loop_
_entity_poly.entity_id
_entity_poly.type
_entity_poly.pdbx_seq_one_letter_code
_entity_poly.pdbx_strand_id
1 'polypeptide(L)'
;MKVSEVLCMNGGFGDNSYASNSLLQRKVISMTKAITEEAVTGVYSNIYPKTVCIADLGCSSGPNALFVMTEVMRTVDKIRKRLNHQSSPEFQIYLNDLPGNDFNSIFQSLPRVQEEIKEEMGSEFGPCFFNGVPGSFYGRLFPTRSLHFVHSSYSLMWLSQVSNVVEMNKENIYMASTSPPSVIQAYYEQFQKDFSTFLKCRSEELVSGGRMVLTILGRKNDDPTSKECCYIWDLLAMALKQMVSEVSNIQSIINLYFNCTRDP
;
A
#
# COMPACT_ATOMS: atom_id res chain seq x y z
N MET A 1 -16.79 -6.18 -11.40
CA MET A 1 -15.41 -5.71 -11.63
C MET A 1 -14.58 -6.15 -10.42
N LYS A 2 -13.41 -6.78 -10.61
CA LYS A 2 -12.58 -7.18 -9.47
C LYS A 2 -11.69 -6.02 -9.05
N VAL A 3 -11.62 -5.73 -7.74
CA VAL A 3 -10.78 -4.63 -7.22
C VAL A 3 -9.33 -4.76 -7.66
N SER A 4 -8.81 -5.99 -7.69
CA SER A 4 -7.43 -6.29 -8.11
C SER A 4 -7.10 -5.92 -9.56
N GLU A 5 -8.09 -5.71 -10.42
CA GLU A 5 -7.91 -5.36 -11.84
C GLU A 5 -7.88 -3.86 -12.09
N VAL A 6 -8.37 -3.05 -11.14
CA VAL A 6 -8.60 -1.60 -11.35
C VAL A 6 -7.99 -0.71 -10.27
N LEU A 7 -7.73 -1.24 -9.08
CA LEU A 7 -7.09 -0.49 -8.02
C LEU A 7 -5.59 -0.40 -8.28
N CYS A 8 -5.12 0.80 -8.60
CA CYS A 8 -3.70 1.15 -8.60
C CYS A 8 -3.56 2.65 -8.33
N MET A 9 -2.34 3.06 -7.97
CA MET A 9 -2.01 4.47 -7.84
C MET A 9 -1.74 5.08 -9.22
N ASN A 10 -1.88 6.40 -9.32
CA ASN A 10 -1.67 7.09 -10.59
C ASN A 10 -0.18 7.00 -10.99
N GLY A 11 0.10 6.30 -12.09
CA GLY A 11 1.46 5.99 -12.54
C GLY A 11 2.20 7.19 -13.15
N GLY A 12 3.43 6.92 -13.62
CA GLY A 12 4.30 7.88 -14.28
C GLY A 12 5.01 8.88 -13.35
N PHE A 13 5.60 9.90 -13.97
CA PHE A 13 6.45 10.92 -13.31
C PHE A 13 5.87 12.34 -13.40
N GLY A 14 4.67 12.50 -13.95
CA GLY A 14 4.04 13.82 -14.12
C GLY A 14 3.53 14.42 -12.80
N ASP A 15 3.08 15.68 -12.86
CA ASP A 15 2.63 16.42 -11.67
C ASP A 15 1.44 15.78 -10.95
N ASN A 16 0.61 15.01 -11.67
CA ASN A 16 -0.55 14.30 -11.13
C ASN A 16 -0.24 12.84 -10.73
N SER A 17 1.02 12.40 -10.88
CA SER A 17 1.43 11.04 -10.51
C SER A 17 1.47 10.87 -9.00
N TYR A 18 1.32 9.63 -8.54
CA TYR A 18 1.51 9.29 -7.13
C TYR A 18 2.95 9.55 -6.67
N ALA A 19 3.94 9.36 -7.55
CA ALA A 19 5.34 9.65 -7.26
C ALA A 19 5.55 11.11 -6.82
N SER A 20 4.86 12.06 -7.45
CA SER A 20 4.93 13.49 -7.13
C SER A 20 4.03 13.92 -5.96
N ASN A 21 3.05 13.11 -5.57
CA ASN A 21 2.00 13.47 -4.58
C ASN A 21 1.97 12.59 -3.33
N SER A 22 3.03 11.83 -3.04
CA SER A 22 3.08 10.85 -1.94
C SER A 22 3.95 11.28 -0.74
N LEU A 23 4.09 12.60 -0.52
CA LEU A 23 4.87 13.15 0.59
C LEU A 23 4.31 12.78 1.97
N LEU A 24 2.98 12.64 2.09
CA LEU A 24 2.36 12.22 3.34
C LEU A 24 2.80 10.79 3.71
N GLN A 25 2.76 9.86 2.76
CA GLN A 25 3.19 8.48 2.95
C GLN A 25 4.70 8.42 3.23
N ARG A 26 5.51 9.24 2.55
CA ARG A 26 6.94 9.39 2.85
C ARG A 26 7.19 9.83 4.29
N LYS A 27 6.42 10.79 4.80
CA LYS A 27 6.52 11.25 6.19
C LYS A 27 6.15 10.15 7.17
N VAL A 28 5.07 9.40 6.91
CA VAL A 28 4.66 8.27 7.75
C VAL A 28 5.74 7.19 7.80
N ILE A 29 6.31 6.81 6.66
CA ILE A 29 7.41 5.83 6.60
C ILE A 29 8.59 6.30 7.48
N SER A 30 8.92 7.59 7.41
CA SER A 30 9.96 8.18 8.27
C SER A 30 9.60 8.15 9.76
N MET A 31 8.33 8.37 10.12
CA MET A 31 7.86 8.28 11.52
C MET A 31 7.95 6.86 12.07
N THR A 32 7.73 5.84 11.24
CA THR A 32 7.81 4.43 11.64
C THR A 32 9.22 3.85 11.50
N LYS A 33 10.20 4.65 11.08
CA LYS A 33 11.57 4.20 10.82
C LYS A 33 12.19 3.47 12.01
N ALA A 34 12.08 4.00 13.23
CA ALA A 34 12.66 3.37 14.41
C ALA A 34 12.10 1.95 14.67
N ILE A 35 10.80 1.74 14.43
CA ILE A 35 10.13 0.44 14.56
C ILE A 35 10.68 -0.54 13.50
N THR A 36 10.84 -0.06 12.27
CA THR A 36 11.48 -0.81 11.18
C THR A 36 12.92 -1.18 11.52
N GLU A 37 13.72 -0.23 12.01
CA GLU A 37 15.11 -0.47 12.37
C GLU A 37 15.24 -1.53 13.48
N GLU A 38 14.39 -1.45 14.51
CA GLU A 38 14.35 -2.44 15.59
C GLU A 38 13.96 -3.83 15.08
N ALA A 39 12.93 -3.92 14.24
CA ALA A 39 12.49 -5.19 13.68
C ALA A 39 13.58 -5.83 12.80
N VAL A 40 14.17 -5.06 11.89
CA VAL A 40 15.27 -5.53 11.03
C VAL A 40 16.48 -5.93 11.87
N THR A 41 16.78 -5.20 12.94
CA THR A 41 17.83 -5.57 13.91
C THR A 41 17.58 -6.92 14.54
N GLY A 42 16.35 -7.17 14.98
CA GLY A 42 15.96 -8.46 15.53
C GLY A 42 16.03 -9.61 14.53
N VAL A 43 15.72 -9.37 13.25
CA VAL A 43 15.84 -10.40 12.19
C VAL A 43 17.31 -10.76 11.95
N TYR A 44 18.14 -9.75 11.66
CA TYR A 44 19.51 -10.00 11.24
C TYR A 44 20.40 -10.54 12.36
N SER A 45 20.22 -10.05 13.60
CA SER A 45 21.01 -10.49 14.75
C SER A 45 20.72 -11.93 15.18
N ASN A 46 19.50 -12.43 14.92
CA ASN A 46 19.10 -13.77 15.33
C ASN A 46 19.31 -14.83 14.25
N ILE A 47 19.08 -14.48 12.98
CA ILE A 47 19.11 -15.45 11.88
C ILE A 47 20.47 -15.46 11.18
N TYR A 48 21.10 -14.28 11.07
CA TYR A 48 22.33 -14.05 10.30
C TYR A 48 22.37 -14.76 8.92
N PRO A 49 21.40 -14.48 8.03
CA PRO A 49 21.29 -15.20 6.77
C PRO A 49 22.36 -14.72 5.77
N LYS A 50 22.79 -15.63 4.88
CA LYS A 50 23.66 -15.28 3.74
C LYS A 50 22.94 -14.41 2.70
N THR A 51 21.64 -14.58 2.57
CA THR A 51 20.77 -13.79 1.69
C THR A 51 19.61 -13.24 2.52
N VAL A 52 19.46 -11.93 2.58
CA VAL A 52 18.35 -11.26 3.26
C VAL A 52 17.25 -10.99 2.24
N CYS A 53 16.20 -11.81 2.28
CA CYS A 53 15.00 -11.63 1.48
C CYS A 53 14.00 -10.68 2.16
N ILE A 54 13.71 -9.55 1.51
CA ILE A 54 12.81 -8.51 2.01
C ILE A 54 11.70 -8.23 1.00
N ALA A 55 10.48 -8.00 1.49
CA ALA A 55 9.34 -7.66 0.64
C ALA A 55 8.65 -6.38 1.11
N ASP A 56 8.30 -5.50 0.17
CA ASP A 56 7.39 -4.37 0.38
C ASP A 56 6.05 -4.69 -0.29
N LEU A 57 4.97 -4.79 0.49
CA LEU A 57 3.65 -5.21 0.00
C LEU A 57 2.71 -4.01 -0.14
N GLY A 58 2.31 -3.74 -1.38
CA GLY A 58 1.63 -2.52 -1.79
C GLY A 58 2.60 -1.36 -1.94
N CYS A 59 3.65 -1.56 -2.75
CA CYS A 59 4.75 -0.62 -2.91
C CYS A 59 4.37 0.62 -3.74
N SER A 60 3.27 0.57 -4.50
CA SER A 60 2.84 1.59 -5.46
C SER A 60 3.91 1.84 -6.55
N SER A 61 3.80 2.98 -7.25
CA SER A 61 4.73 3.49 -8.24
C SER A 61 5.37 4.78 -7.73
N GLY A 62 6.67 4.76 -7.39
CA GLY A 62 7.39 5.98 -7.00
C GLY A 62 8.56 5.76 -6.05
N PRO A 63 9.20 6.86 -5.61
CA PRO A 63 10.44 6.81 -4.84
C PRO A 63 10.28 6.21 -3.43
N ASN A 64 9.05 6.13 -2.91
CA ASN A 64 8.79 5.59 -1.58
C ASN A 64 9.04 4.08 -1.49
N ALA A 65 8.72 3.32 -2.55
CA ALA A 65 8.98 1.88 -2.63
C ALA A 65 10.47 1.58 -2.40
N LEU A 66 11.33 2.28 -3.14
CA LEU A 66 12.78 2.10 -3.07
C LEU A 66 13.36 2.66 -1.77
N PHE A 67 12.81 3.77 -1.27
CA PHE A 67 13.27 4.37 -0.01
C PHE A 67 13.17 3.41 1.18
N VAL A 68 12.04 2.73 1.37
CA VAL A 68 11.87 1.77 2.47
C VAL A 68 12.94 0.67 2.36
N MET A 69 13.11 0.10 1.17
CA MET A 69 14.05 -1.00 0.96
C MET A 69 15.49 -0.56 1.23
N THR A 70 15.86 0.65 0.81
CA THR A 70 17.17 1.24 1.12
C THR A 70 17.38 1.43 2.62
N GLU A 71 16.37 1.89 3.37
CA GLU A 71 16.46 2.00 4.84
C GLU A 71 16.67 0.64 5.53
N VAL A 72 15.97 -0.40 5.06
CA VAL A 72 16.12 -1.77 5.57
C VAL A 72 17.54 -2.28 5.30
N MET A 73 18.02 -2.14 4.07
CA MET A 73 19.37 -2.52 3.67
C MET A 73 20.45 -1.80 4.48
N ARG A 74 20.30 -0.48 4.65
CA ARG A 74 21.18 0.34 5.49
C ARG A 74 21.24 -0.16 6.93
N THR A 75 20.08 -0.54 7.47
CA THR A 75 19.99 -1.06 8.84
C THR A 75 20.77 -2.36 8.97
N VAL A 76 20.57 -3.29 8.04
CA VAL A 76 21.32 -4.56 8.00
C VAL A 76 22.83 -4.32 7.96
N ASP A 77 23.31 -3.42 7.08
CA ASP A 77 24.75 -3.14 6.99
C ASP A 77 25.31 -2.50 8.26
N LYS A 78 24.57 -1.58 8.90
CA LYS A 78 24.96 -1.01 10.20
C LYS A 78 25.13 -2.10 11.26
N ILE A 79 24.20 -3.05 11.33
CA ILE A 79 24.28 -4.15 12.31
C ILE A 79 25.41 -5.10 11.97
N ARG A 80 25.59 -5.46 10.70
CA ARG A 80 26.71 -6.26 10.21
C ARG A 80 28.05 -5.68 10.68
N LYS A 81 28.27 -4.39 10.45
CA LYS A 81 29.46 -3.66 10.89
C LYS A 81 29.61 -3.70 12.41
N ARG A 82 28.53 -3.45 13.17
CA ARG A 82 28.53 -3.51 14.64
C ARG A 82 28.87 -4.90 15.18
N LEU A 83 28.45 -5.98 14.50
CA LEU A 83 28.72 -7.37 14.88
C LEU A 83 30.07 -7.89 14.33
N ASN A 84 30.88 -7.04 13.66
CA ASN A 84 32.14 -7.42 13.01
C ASN A 84 32.00 -8.56 11.99
N HIS A 85 30.84 -8.66 11.36
CA HIS A 85 30.57 -9.65 10.31
C HIS A 85 31.28 -9.24 9.01
N GLN A 86 32.28 -10.04 8.63
CA GLN A 86 33.19 -9.72 7.53
C GLN A 86 32.48 -9.69 6.17
N SER A 87 31.55 -10.61 5.91
CA SER A 87 30.81 -10.67 4.65
C SER A 87 29.44 -9.98 4.75
N SER A 88 29.16 -9.09 3.80
CA SER A 88 27.81 -8.55 3.61
C SER A 88 26.89 -9.60 2.99
N PRO A 89 25.63 -9.72 3.45
CA PRO A 89 24.70 -10.64 2.84
C PRO A 89 24.29 -10.15 1.43
N GLU A 90 23.82 -11.07 0.61
CA GLU A 90 23.09 -10.69 -0.60
C GLU A 90 21.70 -10.18 -0.21
N PHE A 91 21.17 -9.20 -0.94
CA PHE A 91 19.83 -8.68 -0.72
C PHE A 91 18.92 -9.11 -1.84
N GLN A 92 17.82 -9.78 -1.51
CA GLN A 92 16.76 -10.07 -2.45
C GLN A 92 15.52 -9.26 -2.09
N ILE A 93 15.21 -8.30 -2.95
CA ILE A 93 14.16 -7.31 -2.72
C ILE A 93 12.97 -7.66 -3.60
N TYR A 94 11.79 -7.75 -2.98
CA TYR A 94 10.52 -7.96 -3.65
C TYR A 94 9.63 -6.74 -3.49
N LEU A 95 9.28 -6.12 -4.60
CA LEU A 95 8.34 -5.01 -4.69
C LEU A 95 7.01 -5.59 -5.17
N ASN A 96 6.05 -5.72 -4.27
CA ASN A 96 4.73 -6.27 -4.59
C ASN A 96 3.70 -5.15 -4.70
N ASP A 97 2.86 -5.26 -5.72
CA ASP A 97 1.63 -4.50 -5.85
C ASP A 97 0.66 -5.28 -6.76
N LEU A 98 -0.54 -4.74 -6.98
CA LEU A 98 -1.51 -5.31 -7.90
C LEU A 98 -0.98 -5.26 -9.35
N PRO A 99 -1.46 -6.15 -10.24
CA PRO A 99 -0.95 -6.22 -11.62
C PRO A 99 -1.06 -4.92 -12.43
N GLY A 100 -2.03 -4.06 -12.10
CA GLY A 100 -2.22 -2.76 -12.76
C GLY A 100 -1.29 -1.65 -12.27
N ASN A 101 -0.40 -1.92 -11.31
CA ASN A 101 0.58 -0.95 -10.82
C ASN A 101 1.66 -0.65 -11.88
N ASP A 102 2.20 0.57 -11.84
CA ASP A 102 3.24 1.00 -12.75
C ASP A 102 4.64 0.55 -12.27
N PHE A 103 4.91 -0.75 -12.46
CA PHE A 103 6.23 -1.32 -12.23
C PHE A 103 7.30 -0.77 -13.19
N ASN A 104 6.91 -0.28 -14.37
CA ASN A 104 7.85 0.25 -15.35
C ASN A 104 8.57 1.49 -14.80
N SER A 105 7.84 2.43 -14.20
CA SER A 105 8.44 3.60 -13.55
C SER A 105 9.40 3.21 -12.42
N ILE A 106 9.09 2.16 -11.64
CA ILE A 106 10.01 1.66 -10.60
C ILE A 106 11.30 1.15 -11.25
N PHE A 107 11.19 0.26 -12.23
CA PHE A 107 12.35 -0.37 -12.86
C PHE A 107 13.23 0.62 -13.63
N GLN A 108 12.63 1.64 -14.25
CA GLN A 108 13.37 2.74 -14.88
C GLN A 108 14.22 3.53 -13.88
N SER A 109 13.79 3.62 -12.61
CA SER A 109 14.54 4.34 -11.56
C SER A 109 15.62 3.51 -10.87
N LEU A 110 15.61 2.17 -11.02
CA LEU A 110 16.54 1.27 -10.33
C LEU A 110 18.03 1.54 -10.60
N PRO A 111 18.49 1.79 -11.84
CA PRO A 111 19.91 2.00 -12.10
C PRO A 111 20.51 3.12 -11.25
N ARG A 112 19.79 4.25 -11.16
CA ARG A 112 20.18 5.39 -10.34
C ARG A 112 20.21 5.02 -8.85
N VAL A 113 19.18 4.36 -8.35
CA VAL A 113 19.13 3.96 -6.93
C VAL A 113 20.22 2.96 -6.57
N GLN A 114 20.56 2.04 -7.46
CA GLN A 114 21.67 1.10 -7.25
C GLN A 114 23.02 1.82 -7.21
N GLU A 115 23.21 2.88 -7.98
CA GLU A 115 24.40 3.74 -7.90
C GLU A 115 24.46 4.49 -6.57
N GLU A 116 23.36 5.14 -6.16
CA GLU A 116 23.24 5.82 -4.87
C GLU A 116 23.54 4.87 -3.69
N ILE A 117 23.04 3.63 -3.72
CA ILE A 117 23.33 2.61 -2.69
C ILE A 117 24.82 2.24 -2.66
N LYS A 118 25.47 2.08 -3.82
CA LYS A 118 26.90 1.74 -3.89
C LYS A 118 27.76 2.88 -3.37
N GLU A 119 27.44 4.12 -3.72
CA GLU A 119 28.14 5.31 -3.23
C GLU A 119 27.99 5.45 -1.71
N GLU A 120 26.79 5.22 -1.17
CA GLU A 120 26.50 5.37 0.24
C GLU A 120 27.09 4.24 1.11
N MET A 121 26.94 2.98 0.69
CA MET A 121 27.27 1.80 1.51
C MET A 121 28.71 1.31 1.34
N GLY A 122 29.38 1.72 0.25
CA GLY A 122 30.75 1.37 -0.09
C GLY A 122 30.87 0.02 -0.80
N SER A 123 32.09 -0.28 -1.27
CA SER A 123 32.40 -1.47 -2.10
C SER A 123 32.26 -2.81 -1.37
N GLU A 124 32.24 -2.82 -0.03
CA GLU A 124 32.04 -4.01 0.79
C GLU A 124 30.56 -4.42 0.91
N PHE A 125 29.64 -3.58 0.44
CA PHE A 125 28.22 -3.84 0.51
C PHE A 125 27.80 -4.92 -0.49
N GLY A 126 26.94 -5.84 -0.04
CA GLY A 126 26.53 -7.00 -0.81
C GLY A 126 25.65 -6.62 -2.01
N PRO A 127 25.54 -7.50 -3.01
CA PRO A 127 24.72 -7.25 -4.20
C PRO A 127 23.23 -7.17 -3.85
N CYS A 128 22.48 -6.35 -4.59
CA CYS A 128 21.04 -6.17 -4.44
C CYS A 128 20.28 -6.59 -5.69
N PHE A 129 19.34 -7.52 -5.52
CA PHE A 129 18.51 -8.07 -6.58
C PHE A 129 17.05 -7.63 -6.39
N PHE A 130 16.59 -6.71 -7.23
CA PHE A 130 15.23 -6.19 -7.19
C PHE A 130 14.30 -7.01 -8.10
N ASN A 131 13.11 -7.33 -7.59
CA ASN A 131 12.10 -8.13 -8.28
C ASN A 131 10.74 -7.46 -8.13
N GLY A 132 9.95 -7.38 -9.21
CA GLY A 132 8.53 -7.04 -9.12
C GLY A 132 7.69 -8.29 -8.94
N VAL A 133 6.70 -8.23 -8.07
CA VAL A 133 5.79 -9.34 -7.77
C VAL A 133 4.35 -8.87 -7.96
N PRO A 134 3.77 -8.99 -9.16
CA PRO A 134 2.40 -8.57 -9.41
C PRO A 134 1.42 -9.57 -8.79
N GLY A 135 0.54 -9.10 -7.92
CA GLY A 135 -0.47 -9.95 -7.29
C GLY A 135 -1.06 -9.35 -6.02
N SER A 136 -2.24 -9.82 -5.63
CA SER A 136 -2.85 -9.42 -4.37
C SER A 136 -2.12 -10.07 -3.19
N PHE A 137 -1.70 -9.26 -2.23
CA PHE A 137 -1.23 -9.71 -0.92
C PHE A 137 -2.30 -10.42 -0.06
N TYR A 138 -3.56 -10.51 -0.51
CA TYR A 138 -4.56 -11.37 0.13
C TYR A 138 -4.48 -12.83 -0.38
N GLY A 139 -3.48 -13.14 -1.21
CA GLY A 139 -3.08 -14.51 -1.56
C GLY A 139 -1.62 -14.78 -1.23
N ARG A 140 -1.19 -16.02 -1.54
CA ARG A 140 0.23 -16.40 -1.54
C ARG A 140 0.94 -15.70 -2.70
N LEU A 141 2.05 -15.07 -2.41
CA LEU A 141 2.92 -14.36 -3.34
C LEU A 141 4.31 -15.01 -3.42
N PHE A 142 4.72 -15.68 -2.35
CA PHE A 142 6.07 -16.21 -2.20
C PHE A 142 6.05 -17.70 -1.81
N PRO A 143 7.13 -18.44 -2.08
CA PRO A 143 7.32 -19.77 -1.52
C PRO A 143 7.28 -19.81 0.02
N THR A 144 7.08 -20.98 0.58
CA THR A 144 7.02 -21.16 2.03
C THR A 144 8.39 -20.89 2.65
N ARG A 145 8.44 -20.12 3.74
CA ARG A 145 9.66 -19.76 4.48
C ARG A 145 10.77 -19.16 3.59
N SER A 146 10.41 -18.22 2.73
CA SER A 146 11.36 -17.54 1.84
C SER A 146 11.66 -16.08 2.23
N LEU A 147 10.86 -15.48 3.11
CA LEU A 147 11.00 -14.07 3.49
C LEU A 147 11.56 -13.91 4.91
N HIS A 148 12.52 -13.01 5.07
CA HIS A 148 13.10 -12.65 6.37
C HIS A 148 12.39 -11.42 6.97
N PHE A 149 12.01 -10.48 6.12
CA PHE A 149 11.35 -9.25 6.53
C PHE A 149 10.25 -8.85 5.55
N VAL A 150 9.10 -8.44 6.08
CA VAL A 150 7.99 -7.88 5.30
C VAL A 150 7.68 -6.48 5.81
N HIS A 151 7.60 -5.53 4.89
CA HIS A 151 7.10 -4.19 5.13
C HIS A 151 5.79 -4.00 4.38
N SER A 152 4.90 -3.20 4.95
CA SER A 152 3.70 -2.72 4.28
C SER A 152 3.28 -1.40 4.92
N SER A 153 3.12 -0.35 4.12
CA SER A 153 2.68 0.95 4.61
C SER A 153 1.59 1.50 3.70
N TYR A 154 0.47 1.92 4.28
CA TYR A 154 -0.64 2.55 3.56
C TYR A 154 -1.23 1.68 2.42
N SER A 155 -1.20 0.36 2.59
CA SER A 155 -1.79 -0.57 1.62
C SER A 155 -2.86 -1.49 2.22
N LEU A 156 -2.71 -1.95 3.47
CA LEU A 156 -3.64 -2.90 4.11
C LEU A 156 -5.03 -2.35 4.46
N MET A 157 -5.28 -1.05 4.31
CA MET A 157 -6.64 -0.50 4.44
C MET A 157 -7.50 -0.72 3.18
N TRP A 158 -6.88 -1.09 2.05
CA TRP A 158 -7.60 -1.42 0.83
C TRP A 158 -8.15 -2.84 0.90
N LEU A 159 -9.46 -2.98 0.82
CA LEU A 159 -10.15 -4.28 0.90
C LEU A 159 -10.01 -5.08 -0.40
N SER A 160 -10.09 -6.40 -0.30
CA SER A 160 -9.99 -7.31 -1.46
C SER A 160 -11.18 -7.18 -2.41
N GLN A 161 -12.33 -6.77 -1.89
CA GLN A 161 -13.58 -6.58 -2.62
C GLN A 161 -14.51 -5.61 -1.88
N VAL A 162 -15.47 -5.04 -2.62
CA VAL A 162 -16.62 -4.35 -2.04
C VAL A 162 -17.70 -5.39 -1.77
N SER A 163 -18.29 -5.38 -0.57
CA SER A 163 -19.41 -6.28 -0.22
C SER A 163 -20.71 -5.82 -0.90
N ASN A 164 -21.57 -6.75 -1.31
CA ASN A 164 -22.89 -6.41 -1.88
C ASN A 164 -23.76 -5.61 -0.90
N VAL A 165 -23.55 -5.77 0.42
CA VAL A 165 -24.26 -4.97 1.44
C VAL A 165 -23.82 -3.50 1.38
N VAL A 166 -22.59 -3.23 0.95
CA VAL A 166 -22.08 -1.86 0.76
C VAL A 166 -22.71 -1.21 -0.48
N GLU A 167 -23.19 -1.96 -1.46
CA GLU A 167 -23.97 -1.41 -2.59
C GLU A 167 -25.30 -0.79 -2.11
N MET A 168 -25.76 -1.15 -0.91
CA MET A 168 -26.91 -0.53 -0.25
C MET A 168 -26.57 0.81 0.43
N ASN A 169 -25.30 1.23 0.46
CA ASN A 169 -24.84 2.51 1.01
C ASN A 169 -25.16 3.67 0.06
N LYS A 170 -26.45 3.85 -0.23
CA LYS A 170 -26.94 4.83 -1.19
C LYS A 170 -26.40 6.21 -0.81
N GLU A 171 -25.91 6.91 -1.83
CA GLU A 171 -25.30 8.25 -1.75
C GLU A 171 -23.94 8.37 -1.05
N ASN A 172 -23.36 7.31 -0.49
CA ASN A 172 -22.03 7.37 0.11
C ASN A 172 -21.07 6.44 -0.62
N ILE A 173 -19.79 6.83 -0.70
CA ILE A 173 -18.73 6.03 -1.32
C ILE A 173 -17.86 5.28 -0.28
N TYR A 174 -18.12 5.52 1.00
CA TYR A 174 -17.45 4.90 2.15
C TYR A 174 -18.36 4.90 3.38
N MET A 175 -17.88 4.44 4.53
CA MET A 175 -18.59 4.53 5.80
C MET A 175 -18.81 6.00 6.19
N ALA A 176 -20.07 6.41 6.33
CA ALA A 176 -20.48 7.75 6.72
C ALA A 176 -21.50 7.68 7.86
N SER A 177 -21.74 8.80 8.55
CA SER A 177 -22.71 8.86 9.66
C SER A 177 -24.16 8.57 9.22
N THR A 178 -24.44 8.73 7.93
CA THR A 178 -25.72 8.39 7.29
C THR A 178 -25.78 6.96 6.77
N SER A 179 -24.67 6.21 6.83
CA SER A 179 -24.64 4.81 6.38
C SER A 179 -25.48 3.91 7.31
N PRO A 180 -26.24 2.96 6.76
CA PRO A 180 -26.91 1.94 7.56
C PRO A 180 -25.93 1.14 8.42
N PRO A 181 -26.30 0.71 9.64
CA PRO A 181 -25.43 -0.11 10.48
C PRO A 181 -24.93 -1.39 9.80
N SER A 182 -25.73 -1.99 8.93
CA SER A 182 -25.35 -3.17 8.14
C SER A 182 -24.17 -2.92 7.20
N VAL A 183 -24.04 -1.70 6.66
CA VAL A 183 -22.91 -1.31 5.80
C VAL A 183 -21.63 -1.26 6.61
N ILE A 184 -21.66 -0.61 7.77
CA ILE A 184 -20.51 -0.50 8.68
C ILE A 184 -20.05 -1.89 9.11
N GLN A 185 -20.99 -2.76 9.49
CA GLN A 185 -20.71 -4.14 9.84
C GLN A 185 -20.07 -4.91 8.68
N ALA A 186 -20.58 -4.74 7.45
CA ALA A 186 -20.02 -5.39 6.27
C ALA A 186 -18.57 -4.94 5.96
N TYR A 187 -18.24 -3.66 6.12
CA TYR A 187 -16.85 -3.18 6.02
C TYR A 187 -15.94 -3.84 7.05
N TYR A 188 -16.40 -3.94 8.29
CA TYR A 188 -15.65 -4.55 9.38
C TYR A 188 -15.40 -6.04 9.14
N GLU A 189 -16.43 -6.80 8.78
CA GLU A 189 -16.32 -8.23 8.46
C GLU A 189 -15.40 -8.49 7.27
N GLN A 190 -15.50 -7.64 6.24
CA GLN A 190 -14.62 -7.74 5.08
C GLN A 190 -13.16 -7.47 5.45
N PHE A 191 -12.89 -6.43 6.25
CA PHE A 191 -11.54 -6.15 6.77
C PHE A 191 -11.02 -7.31 7.62
N GLN A 192 -11.83 -7.87 8.51
CA GLN A 192 -11.44 -8.99 9.36
C GLN A 192 -11.05 -10.22 8.52
N LYS A 193 -11.85 -10.56 7.51
CA LYS A 193 -11.58 -11.65 6.58
C LYS A 193 -10.28 -11.41 5.81
N ASP A 194 -10.13 -10.21 5.26
CA ASP A 194 -8.98 -9.83 4.44
C ASP A 194 -7.69 -9.83 5.25
N PHE A 195 -7.69 -9.18 6.42
CA PHE A 195 -6.51 -9.11 7.28
C PHE A 195 -6.14 -10.48 7.86
N SER A 196 -7.12 -11.31 8.22
CA SER A 196 -6.85 -12.69 8.65
C SER A 196 -6.24 -13.53 7.52
N THR A 197 -6.72 -13.36 6.29
CA THR A 197 -6.17 -14.05 5.11
C THR A 197 -4.75 -13.58 4.81
N PHE A 198 -4.51 -12.26 4.87
CA PHE A 198 -3.17 -11.69 4.76
C PHE A 198 -2.22 -12.32 5.78
N LEU A 199 -2.57 -12.30 7.08
CA LEU A 199 -1.73 -12.86 8.14
C LEU A 199 -1.46 -14.36 7.94
N LYS A 200 -2.48 -15.13 7.51
CA LYS A 200 -2.31 -16.56 7.19
C LYS A 200 -1.28 -16.75 6.08
N CYS A 201 -1.42 -16.06 4.95
CA CYS A 201 -0.46 -16.15 3.84
C CYS A 201 0.95 -15.74 4.28
N ARG A 202 1.09 -14.62 5.00
CA ARG A 202 2.40 -14.15 5.49
C ARG A 202 3.04 -15.11 6.48
N SER A 203 2.25 -15.77 7.33
CA SER A 203 2.76 -16.75 8.29
C SER A 203 3.39 -17.97 7.63
N GLU A 204 2.91 -18.36 6.43
CA GLU A 204 3.49 -19.45 5.65
C GLU A 204 4.77 -19.04 4.92
N GLU A 205 4.87 -17.76 4.52
CA GLU A 205 5.95 -17.23 3.69
C GLU A 205 7.16 -16.75 4.50
N LEU A 206 6.94 -16.30 5.73
CA LEU A 206 8.02 -15.88 6.64
C LEU A 206 8.82 -17.09 7.15
N VAL A 207 10.14 -16.89 7.25
CA VAL A 207 11.01 -17.81 7.99
C VAL A 207 10.73 -17.75 9.49
N SER A 208 11.14 -18.77 10.22
CA SER A 208 11.15 -18.71 11.69
C SER A 208 12.08 -17.57 12.16
N GLY A 209 11.60 -16.70 13.04
CA GLY A 209 12.31 -15.49 13.48
C GLY A 209 12.20 -14.29 12.53
N GLY A 210 11.56 -14.47 11.36
CA GLY A 210 11.24 -13.36 10.47
C GLY A 210 10.26 -12.38 11.11
N ARG A 211 10.25 -11.12 10.64
CA ARG A 211 9.40 -10.07 11.20
C ARG A 211 8.63 -9.30 10.13
N MET A 212 7.53 -8.70 10.56
CA MET A 212 6.76 -7.76 9.74
C MET A 212 6.65 -6.42 10.42
N VAL A 213 6.64 -5.34 9.63
CA VAL A 213 6.21 -4.01 10.07
C VAL A 213 5.08 -3.55 9.17
N LEU A 214 3.91 -3.33 9.78
CA LEU A 214 2.67 -3.00 9.09
C LEU A 214 2.18 -1.63 9.59
N THR A 215 2.08 -0.66 8.69
CA THR A 215 1.59 0.68 8.98
C THR A 215 0.28 0.91 8.25
N ILE A 216 -0.83 0.86 9.00
CA ILE A 216 -2.18 0.94 8.45
C ILE A 216 -2.79 2.28 8.85
N LEU A 217 -3.42 2.98 7.90
CA LEU A 217 -4.24 4.14 8.22
C LEU A 217 -5.47 3.67 9.02
N GLY A 218 -5.54 4.08 10.28
CA GLY A 218 -6.62 3.75 11.19
C GLY A 218 -7.25 4.99 11.80
N ARG A 219 -7.91 4.78 12.94
CA ARG A 219 -8.55 5.82 13.74
C ARG A 219 -8.33 5.53 15.23
N LYS A 220 -8.41 6.57 16.06
CA LYS A 220 -8.43 6.46 17.53
C LYS A 220 -9.85 6.41 18.06
N ASN A 221 -10.76 7.12 17.41
CA ASN A 221 -12.17 7.12 17.79
C ASN A 221 -12.81 5.77 17.45
N ASP A 222 -13.56 5.19 18.40
CA ASP A 222 -14.27 3.94 18.20
C ASP A 222 -15.38 4.07 17.14
N ASP A 223 -15.93 5.27 16.96
CA ASP A 223 -16.93 5.57 15.94
C ASP A 223 -16.34 5.44 14.51
N PRO A 224 -16.85 4.49 13.70
CA PRO A 224 -16.42 4.27 12.32
C PRO A 224 -16.76 5.35 11.33
N THR A 225 -17.57 6.31 11.74
CA THR A 225 -17.99 7.42 10.91
C THR A 225 -17.31 8.73 11.30
N SER A 226 -16.36 8.66 12.25
CA SER A 226 -15.60 9.82 12.68
C SER A 226 -14.71 10.39 11.57
N LYS A 227 -14.48 11.70 11.64
CA LYS A 227 -13.65 12.44 10.67
C LYS A 227 -12.17 12.03 10.68
N GLU A 228 -11.72 11.20 11.62
CA GLU A 228 -10.33 10.74 11.67
C GLU A 228 -9.95 9.85 10.49
N CYS A 229 -10.88 9.02 9.99
CA CYS A 229 -10.64 8.13 8.85
C CYS A 229 -11.53 8.41 7.64
N CYS A 230 -12.74 8.93 7.84
CA CYS A 230 -13.73 9.06 6.75
C CYS A 230 -13.68 10.42 6.03
N TYR A 231 -13.01 11.42 6.58
CA TYR A 231 -13.13 12.80 6.10
C TYR A 231 -12.73 13.00 4.63
N ILE A 232 -11.69 12.30 4.15
CA ILE A 232 -11.30 12.37 2.74
C ILE A 232 -12.39 11.80 1.81
N TRP A 233 -13.05 10.73 2.24
CA TRP A 233 -14.14 10.10 1.51
C TRP A 233 -15.43 10.91 1.59
N ASP A 234 -15.70 11.56 2.71
CA ASP A 234 -16.84 12.47 2.88
C ASP A 234 -16.74 13.64 1.90
N LEU A 235 -15.57 14.29 1.82
CA LEU A 235 -15.34 15.41 0.89
C LEU A 235 -15.47 14.97 -0.57
N LEU A 236 -14.95 13.78 -0.92
CA LEU A 236 -15.10 13.22 -2.26
C LEU A 236 -16.57 12.88 -2.56
N ALA A 237 -17.30 12.30 -1.60
CA ALA A 237 -18.73 12.04 -1.74
C ALA A 237 -19.52 13.33 -1.97
N MET A 238 -19.20 14.40 -1.25
CA MET A 238 -19.83 15.72 -1.44
C MET A 238 -19.59 16.27 -2.85
N ALA A 239 -18.35 16.22 -3.35
CA ALA A 239 -18.02 16.66 -4.70
C ALA A 239 -18.75 15.83 -5.77
N LEU A 240 -18.80 14.50 -5.61
CA LEU A 240 -19.54 13.62 -6.52
C LEU A 240 -21.05 13.92 -6.50
N LYS A 241 -21.65 14.12 -5.32
CA LYS A 241 -23.07 14.50 -5.18
C LYS A 241 -23.36 15.82 -5.89
N GLN A 242 -22.49 16.82 -5.74
CA GLN A 242 -22.64 18.09 -6.42
C GLN A 242 -22.65 17.90 -7.94
N MET A 243 -21.68 17.16 -8.49
CA MET A 243 -21.62 16.88 -9.94
C MET A 243 -22.87 16.13 -10.44
N VAL A 244 -23.36 15.13 -9.70
CA VAL A 244 -24.60 14.40 -10.06
C VAL A 244 -25.81 15.33 -10.05
N SER A 245 -25.89 16.25 -9.09
CA SER A 245 -26.99 17.22 -9.01
C SER A 245 -26.97 18.21 -10.18
N GLU A 246 -25.80 18.69 -10.59
CA GLU A 246 -25.64 19.59 -11.73
C GLU A 246 -26.09 18.93 -13.04
N VAL A 247 -25.69 17.68 -13.28
CA VAL A 247 -26.13 16.90 -14.45
C VAL A 247 -27.63 16.62 -14.42
N SER A 248 -28.18 16.27 -13.27
CA SER A 248 -29.63 16.00 -13.11
C SER A 248 -30.46 17.26 -13.36
N ASN A 249 -29.98 18.43 -12.93
CA ASN A 249 -30.60 19.72 -13.20
C ASN A 249 -30.55 20.06 -14.68
N ILE A 250 -29.40 19.84 -15.34
CA ILE A 250 -29.27 20.03 -16.80
C ILE A 250 -30.22 19.11 -17.56
N GLN A 251 -30.30 17.82 -17.19
CA GLN A 251 -31.23 16.88 -17.83
C GLN A 251 -32.69 17.29 -17.59
N SER A 252 -33.02 17.80 -16.41
CA SER A 252 -34.36 18.29 -16.08
C SER A 252 -34.71 19.54 -16.90
N ILE A 253 -33.77 20.47 -17.07
CA ILE A 253 -33.93 21.65 -17.93
C ILE A 253 -34.10 21.23 -19.40
N ILE A 254 -33.28 20.30 -19.89
CA ILE A 254 -33.38 19.73 -21.23
C ILE A 254 -34.76 19.08 -21.43
N ASN A 255 -35.22 18.26 -20.48
CA ASN A 255 -36.54 17.64 -20.54
C ASN A 255 -37.67 18.67 -20.50
N LEU A 256 -37.53 19.75 -19.71
CA LEU A 256 -38.49 20.86 -19.69
C LEU A 256 -38.54 21.56 -21.06
N TYR A 257 -37.39 21.81 -21.68
CA TYR A 257 -37.28 22.46 -22.99
C TYR A 257 -37.87 21.59 -24.11
N PHE A 258 -37.65 20.27 -24.07
CA PHE A 258 -38.23 19.33 -25.04
C PHE A 258 -39.73 19.08 -24.82
N ASN A 259 -40.22 19.18 -23.59
CA ASN A 259 -41.66 19.09 -23.31
C ASN A 259 -42.39 20.39 -23.63
N CYS A 260 -41.77 21.57 -23.46
CA CYS A 260 -42.35 22.85 -23.88
C CYS A 260 -42.35 23.06 -25.41
N THR A 261 -41.55 22.29 -26.16
CA THR A 261 -41.56 22.30 -27.64
C THR A 261 -42.45 21.21 -28.24
N ARG A 262 -43.10 20.41 -27.41
CA ARG A 262 -44.12 19.43 -27.80
C ARG A 262 -45.47 19.82 -27.19
N ASP A 263 -46.16 20.74 -27.86
CA ASP A 263 -47.63 20.71 -28.02
C ASP A 263 -48.08 21.90 -28.90
N PRO A 264 -49.05 21.72 -29.82
CA PRO A 264 -49.25 20.64 -30.80
C PRO A 264 -48.85 21.04 -32.23
#